data_AF-A0A4Y8CNH3-F1
#
_entry.id   AF-A0A4Y8CNH3-F1
#
_cell.length_a   1.000
_cell.length_b   1.000
_cell.length_c   1.000
_cell.angle_alpha   90.00
_cell.angle_beta   90.00
_cell.angle_gamma   90.00
#
_symmetry.space_group_name_H-M   'P 1'
#
loop_
_entity.id
_entity.type
_entity.pdbx_description
1 polymer ?
#
loop_
_entity_poly.entity_id
_entity_poly.type
_entity_poly.pdbx_seq_one_letter_code
_entity_poly.pdbx_strand_id
1 'polypeptide(L)'
;ISKEIRVYEFADKIGKSTSEVISKLFMLGMMTTKNDFLDEDAIEILAAEFGIEINIINEADEFDYVKDYEEETDEKDLVTRAPVITIMGHVDHGKTSLLDYIRKSRVASGEAGGITQHVGAYMVEKNGRKITFIDTPGHEAFTAMRARGASITDIVIIVVAADDGVKPQTKEAINHAKAAGVPIIIAINKMDKEAANPDMVKTQLAEMEIMPVEWGGSYEFVGVSAKTGMGIEDLLEIVLLQADILELKANPKSFAKASIIESSVQKGRGAVATIIVQNGTLTVGSTVVAGEAYGKVRAMSDDQGKALKEIKPGECGVIVGLSEVADAGEILIAVKTDKEAREYANKRHEYNRQKELSKSTKVSIDELGAKIKEGNLKALPVILKADVQGSLEALKASLEKLRNDEIKVNIIHSGVGGITQSDIELASASENSIVLGFNIRPTGEVKERAKDKGVEIKTYNVIYNLLDDVKALLGGMMSPIISEEQLGQAEIRQVINVPKIGQIAGCMVTEGVINRGAKIRLIRDGVVVYEGNVSSLKRFKDDVKEVAKGYECGVGIEGCDDMRMGDYIESYKEVEEQASL
;
A
#
# COMPACT_ATOMS: atom_id res chain seq x y z
N ILE A 1 -34.25 3.13 13.79
CA ILE A 1 -33.15 2.61 14.64
C ILE A 1 -31.85 2.81 13.88
N SER A 2 -30.77 3.26 14.53
CA SER A 2 -29.48 3.45 13.86
C SER A 2 -29.00 2.16 13.22
N LYS A 3 -28.43 2.24 12.02
CA LYS A 3 -27.72 1.13 11.35
C LYS A 3 -26.53 0.64 12.16
N GLU A 4 -25.91 1.51 12.96
CA GLU A 4 -24.84 1.14 13.88
C GLU A 4 -25.34 1.25 15.33
N ILE A 5 -26.15 0.29 15.76
CA ILE A 5 -26.66 0.22 17.13
C ILE A 5 -26.04 -0.92 17.92
N ARG A 6 -25.67 -0.66 19.18
CA ARG A 6 -25.17 -1.72 20.08
C ARG A 6 -26.31 -2.58 20.61
N VAL A 7 -26.01 -3.83 20.98
CA VAL A 7 -27.03 -4.77 21.51
C VAL A 7 -27.80 -4.19 22.70
N TYR A 8 -27.14 -3.49 23.63
CA TYR A 8 -27.84 -2.85 24.75
C TYR A 8 -28.73 -1.68 24.32
N GLU A 9 -28.29 -0.87 23.37
CA GLU A 9 -29.05 0.29 22.87
C GLU A 9 -30.26 -0.17 22.07
N PHE A 10 -30.10 -1.26 21.32
CA PHE A 10 -31.19 -1.91 20.61
C PHE A 10 -32.22 -2.43 21.60
N ALA A 11 -31.78 -3.18 22.62
CA ALA A 11 -32.64 -3.69 23.69
C ALA A 11 -33.42 -2.57 24.40
N ASP A 12 -32.75 -1.46 24.74
CA ASP A 12 -33.37 -0.30 25.37
C ASP A 12 -34.41 0.37 24.45
N LYS A 13 -34.12 0.50 23.15
CA LYS A 13 -35.05 1.09 22.16
C LYS A 13 -36.30 0.24 21.91
N ILE A 14 -36.18 -1.09 21.97
CA ILE A 14 -37.33 -2.00 21.83
C ILE A 14 -38.01 -2.32 23.17
N GLY A 15 -37.52 -1.76 24.28
CA GLY A 15 -38.07 -1.98 25.63
C GLY A 15 -37.92 -3.42 26.13
N LYS A 16 -36.85 -4.13 25.72
CA LYS A 16 -36.55 -5.52 26.11
C LYS A 16 -35.27 -5.59 26.92
N SER A 17 -35.08 -6.69 27.64
CA SER A 17 -33.83 -6.89 28.39
C SER A 17 -32.69 -7.26 27.44
N THR A 18 -31.48 -6.76 27.70
CA THR A 18 -30.29 -7.09 26.89
C THR A 18 -30.05 -8.60 26.83
N SER A 19 -30.37 -9.33 27.91
CA SER A 19 -30.25 -10.79 27.97
C SER A 19 -31.21 -11.53 27.02
N GLU A 20 -32.42 -11.03 26.83
CA GLU A 20 -33.38 -11.61 25.87
C GLU A 20 -32.90 -11.44 24.43
N VAL A 21 -32.36 -10.26 24.10
CA VAL A 21 -31.82 -9.96 22.77
C VAL A 21 -30.60 -10.83 22.46
N ILE A 22 -29.65 -10.95 23.40
CA ILE A 22 -28.46 -11.81 23.26
C ILE A 22 -28.87 -13.28 23.10
N SER A 23 -29.86 -13.73 23.89
CA SER A 23 -30.33 -15.12 23.82
C SER A 23 -30.96 -15.45 22.46
N LYS A 24 -31.68 -14.49 21.85
CA LYS A 24 -32.27 -14.65 20.52
C LYS A 24 -31.21 -14.67 19.42
N LEU A 25 -30.24 -13.75 19.46
CA LEU A 25 -29.09 -13.77 18.55
C LEU A 25 -28.32 -15.08 18.63
N PHE A 26 -28.12 -15.60 19.85
CA PHE A 26 -27.46 -16.87 20.07
C PHE A 26 -28.23 -18.05 19.46
N MET A 27 -29.57 -18.08 19.59
CA MET A 27 -30.41 -19.10 18.94
C MET A 27 -30.34 -19.06 17.41
N LEU A 28 -30.04 -17.88 16.84
CA LEU A 28 -29.85 -17.67 15.41
C LEU A 28 -28.41 -17.94 14.94
N GLY A 29 -27.54 -18.43 15.84
CA GLY A 29 -26.14 -18.76 15.54
C GLY A 29 -25.19 -17.56 15.57
N MET A 30 -25.65 -16.39 16.01
CA MET A 30 -24.83 -15.17 16.12
C MET A 30 -24.33 -15.00 17.56
N MET A 31 -23.02 -15.14 17.77
CA MET A 31 -22.39 -14.86 19.06
C MET A 31 -22.12 -13.35 19.18
N THR A 32 -22.90 -12.68 20.04
CA THR A 32 -22.78 -11.25 20.30
C THR A 32 -22.74 -10.95 21.80
N THR A 33 -21.96 -9.94 22.17
CA THR A 33 -21.87 -9.42 23.54
C THR A 33 -22.73 -8.17 23.70
N LYS A 34 -22.96 -7.76 24.95
CA LYS A 34 -23.75 -6.57 25.30
C LYS A 34 -23.31 -5.31 24.51
N ASN A 35 -22.02 -5.16 24.25
CA ASN A 35 -21.44 -3.96 23.64
C ASN A 35 -21.23 -4.09 22.12
N ASP A 36 -21.61 -5.22 21.53
CA ASP A 36 -21.40 -5.47 20.11
C ASP A 36 -22.40 -4.65 19.29
N PHE A 37 -21.98 -4.24 18.10
CA PHE A 37 -22.86 -3.63 17.11
C PHE A 37 -23.63 -4.72 16.36
N LEU A 38 -24.92 -4.47 16.12
CA LEU A 38 -25.76 -5.28 15.26
C LEU A 38 -25.60 -4.83 13.81
N ASP A 39 -25.42 -5.79 12.91
CA ASP A 39 -25.50 -5.60 11.48
C ASP A 39 -26.97 -5.50 11.01
N GLU A 40 -27.16 -4.94 9.81
CA GLU A 40 -28.49 -4.68 9.24
C GLU A 40 -29.34 -5.95 9.18
N ASP A 41 -28.74 -7.05 8.72
CA ASP A 41 -29.36 -8.37 8.68
C ASP A 41 -29.80 -8.83 10.08
N ALA A 42 -28.97 -8.68 11.12
CA ALA A 42 -29.34 -9.04 12.48
C ALA A 42 -30.43 -8.13 13.07
N ILE A 43 -30.42 -6.83 12.74
CA ILE A 43 -31.46 -5.89 13.18
C ILE A 43 -32.81 -6.28 12.56
N GLU A 44 -32.86 -6.59 11.26
CA GLU A 44 -34.08 -7.03 10.57
C GLU A 44 -34.59 -8.37 11.10
N ILE A 45 -33.70 -9.33 11.33
CA ILE A 45 -34.08 -10.64 11.88
C ILE A 45 -34.62 -10.48 13.31
N LEU A 46 -33.99 -9.66 14.15
CA LEU A 46 -34.50 -9.36 15.49
C LEU A 46 -35.82 -8.60 15.44
N ALA A 47 -36.00 -7.67 14.50
CA ALA A 47 -37.26 -6.96 14.26
C ALA A 47 -38.41 -7.93 14.00
N ALA A 48 -38.19 -8.86 13.07
CA ALA A 48 -39.17 -9.87 12.70
C ALA A 48 -39.49 -10.81 13.85
N GLU A 49 -38.47 -11.26 14.60
CA GLU A 49 -38.63 -12.19 15.72
C GLU A 49 -39.36 -11.57 16.92
N PHE A 50 -39.18 -10.26 17.15
CA PHE A 50 -39.91 -9.51 18.17
C PHE A 50 -41.23 -8.90 17.69
N GLY A 51 -41.56 -9.03 16.40
CA GLY A 51 -42.79 -8.53 15.80
C GLY A 51 -42.88 -7.00 15.77
N ILE A 52 -41.75 -6.31 15.58
CA ILE A 52 -41.64 -4.85 15.59
C ILE A 52 -41.30 -4.40 14.17
N GLU A 53 -42.05 -3.43 13.63
CA GLU A 53 -41.63 -2.73 12.41
C GLU A 53 -40.49 -1.77 12.74
N ILE A 54 -39.32 -2.03 12.17
CA ILE A 54 -38.13 -1.21 12.39
C ILE A 54 -37.81 -0.49 11.09
N ASN A 55 -37.82 0.84 11.13
CA ASN A 55 -37.20 1.64 10.08
C ASN A 55 -35.71 1.81 10.44
N ILE A 56 -34.82 1.17 9.68
CA ILE A 56 -33.37 1.30 9.87
C ILE A 56 -32.97 2.63 9.26
N ILE A 57 -32.61 3.57 10.12
CA ILE A 57 -32.05 4.85 9.72
C ILE A 57 -30.56 4.61 9.69
N ASN A 58 -29.97 4.69 8.51
CA ASN A 58 -28.54 4.71 8.38
C ASN A 58 -28.05 6.05 8.94
N GLU A 59 -27.55 6.09 10.17
CA GLU A 59 -27.01 7.34 10.73
C GLU A 59 -25.87 7.86 9.83
N ALA A 60 -25.16 6.99 9.09
CA ALA A 60 -24.21 7.42 8.05
C ALA A 60 -24.86 8.21 6.89
N ASP A 61 -26.15 7.98 6.58
CA ASP A 61 -26.92 8.80 5.63
C ASP A 61 -27.48 10.08 6.28
N GLU A 62 -27.61 10.13 7.61
CA GLU A 62 -27.95 11.34 8.38
C GLU A 62 -26.70 12.24 8.64
N PHE A 63 -25.49 11.71 8.41
CA PHE A 63 -24.20 12.42 8.49
C PHE A 63 -23.67 12.87 7.12
N ASP A 64 -24.40 12.63 6.03
CA ASP A 64 -23.98 13.01 4.69
C ASP A 64 -24.29 14.48 4.41
N TYR A 65 -23.52 15.37 5.03
CA TYR A 65 -23.57 16.81 4.76
C TYR A 65 -23.35 17.15 3.28
N VAL A 66 -22.82 16.21 2.49
CA VAL A 66 -22.71 16.35 1.03
C VAL A 66 -24.10 16.34 0.40
N LYS A 67 -25.03 15.50 0.88
CA LYS A 67 -26.43 15.47 0.42
C LYS A 67 -27.22 16.69 0.88
N ASP A 68 -27.00 17.18 2.11
CA ASP A 68 -27.65 18.41 2.61
C ASP A 68 -27.30 19.66 1.79
N TYR A 69 -26.14 19.64 1.13
CA TYR A 69 -25.66 20.69 0.24
C TYR A 69 -25.74 20.31 -1.25
N GLU A 70 -26.33 19.15 -1.59
CA GLU A 70 -26.80 18.83 -2.94
C GLU A 70 -28.16 19.54 -3.16
N GLU A 71 -28.10 20.84 -3.43
CA GLU A 71 -29.29 21.57 -3.88
C GLU A 71 -29.74 21.02 -5.25
N GLU A 72 -31.06 20.80 -5.41
CA GLU A 72 -31.66 20.58 -6.73
C GLU A 72 -31.21 21.71 -7.66
N THR A 73 -30.36 21.37 -8.61
CA THR A 73 -29.74 22.36 -9.47
C THR A 73 -30.71 22.70 -10.59
N ASP A 74 -31.18 23.95 -10.61
CA ASP A 74 -31.93 24.48 -11.74
C ASP A 74 -31.09 24.32 -13.03
N GLU A 75 -31.65 23.67 -14.06
CA GLU A 75 -30.96 23.46 -15.35
C GLU A 75 -30.42 24.77 -15.96
N LYS A 76 -31.03 25.91 -15.61
CA LYS A 76 -30.64 27.24 -16.09
C LYS A 76 -29.33 27.75 -15.51
N ASP A 77 -28.93 27.25 -14.34
CA ASP A 77 -27.70 27.67 -13.65
C ASP A 77 -26.50 26.75 -13.97
N LEU A 78 -26.74 25.68 -14.73
CA LEU A 78 -25.70 24.79 -15.23
C LEU A 78 -24.87 25.47 -16.33
N VAL A 79 -23.56 25.53 -16.13
CA VAL A 79 -22.59 25.98 -17.13
C VAL A 79 -21.61 24.86 -17.45
N THR A 80 -21.07 24.87 -18.67
CA THR A 80 -20.00 23.96 -19.08
C THR A 80 -18.77 24.17 -18.19
N ARG A 81 -18.26 23.08 -17.60
CA ARG A 81 -17.05 23.11 -16.76
C ARG A 81 -15.84 22.50 -17.48
N ALA A 82 -14.65 22.74 -16.92
CA ALA A 82 -13.43 22.10 -17.41
C ALA A 82 -13.47 20.58 -17.12
N PRO A 83 -13.07 19.72 -18.07
CA PRO A 83 -12.90 18.30 -17.82
C PRO A 83 -11.70 18.05 -16.90
N VAL A 84 -11.88 17.10 -15.98
CA VAL A 84 -10.84 16.62 -15.08
C VAL A 84 -10.34 15.28 -15.58
N ILE A 85 -9.03 15.17 -15.79
CA ILE A 85 -8.40 14.06 -16.50
C ILE A 85 -7.28 13.46 -15.67
N THR A 86 -7.28 12.15 -15.48
CA THR A 86 -6.17 11.45 -14.83
C THR A 86 -5.35 10.73 -15.89
N ILE A 87 -4.03 10.82 -15.78
CA ILE A 87 -3.12 10.01 -16.59
C ILE A 87 -2.65 8.80 -15.77
N MET A 88 -2.86 7.60 -16.32
CA MET A 88 -2.48 6.32 -15.73
C MET A 88 -1.64 5.47 -16.68
N GLY A 89 -1.04 4.40 -16.17
CA GLY A 89 -0.18 3.50 -16.95
C GLY A 89 1.00 2.97 -16.15
N HIS A 90 1.79 2.11 -16.77
CA HIS A 90 2.97 1.49 -16.14
C HIS A 90 4.10 2.51 -15.85
N VAL A 91 4.98 2.18 -14.93
CA VAL A 91 6.26 2.89 -14.72
C VAL A 91 7.04 2.94 -16.05
N ASP A 92 7.75 4.04 -16.31
CA ASP A 92 8.57 4.25 -17.52
C ASP A 92 7.83 4.24 -18.87
N HIS A 93 6.50 4.24 -18.87
CA HIS A 93 5.70 4.49 -20.08
C HIS A 93 5.63 5.98 -20.45
N GLY A 94 6.25 6.87 -19.66
CA GLY A 94 6.37 8.29 -19.97
C GLY A 94 5.15 9.15 -19.62
N LYS A 95 4.38 8.77 -18.59
CA LYS A 95 3.26 9.58 -18.05
C LYS A 95 3.71 10.99 -17.65
N THR A 96 4.68 11.07 -16.75
CA THR A 96 5.25 12.35 -16.28
C THR A 96 5.86 13.14 -17.42
N SER A 97 6.52 12.48 -18.38
CA SER A 97 7.07 13.13 -19.56
C SER A 97 5.99 13.73 -20.47
N LEU A 98 4.86 13.03 -20.65
CA LEU A 98 3.72 13.51 -21.41
C LEU A 98 3.11 14.76 -20.74
N LEU A 99 2.91 14.69 -19.43
CA LEU A 99 2.41 15.80 -18.61
C LEU A 99 3.37 17.00 -18.65
N ASP A 100 4.67 16.76 -18.53
CA ASP A 100 5.71 17.79 -18.61
C ASP A 100 5.69 18.53 -19.96
N TYR A 101 5.56 17.78 -21.05
CA TYR A 101 5.47 18.36 -22.38
C TYR A 101 4.22 19.22 -22.51
N ILE A 102 3.06 18.70 -22.08
CA ILE A 102 1.79 19.43 -22.09
C ILE A 102 1.90 20.74 -21.27
N ARG A 103 2.56 20.67 -20.10
CA ARG A 103 2.75 21.82 -19.20
C ARG A 103 3.88 22.76 -19.65
N LYS A 104 4.61 22.44 -20.73
CA LYS A 104 5.82 23.14 -21.19
C LYS A 104 6.84 23.34 -20.07
N SER A 105 6.97 22.36 -19.20
CA SER A 105 7.82 22.40 -18.00
C SER A 105 8.68 21.14 -17.91
N ARG A 106 9.66 21.10 -17.00
CA ARG A 106 10.53 19.93 -16.80
C ARG A 106 10.55 19.49 -15.32
N VAL A 107 9.47 18.93 -14.81
CA VAL A 107 9.43 18.38 -13.44
C VAL A 107 10.02 16.97 -13.35
N ALA A 108 9.89 16.13 -14.38
CA ALA A 108 10.47 14.78 -14.40
C ALA A 108 11.99 14.78 -14.19
N SER A 109 12.70 15.84 -14.62
CA SER A 109 14.14 16.00 -14.39
C SER A 109 14.51 16.48 -12.97
N GLY A 110 13.54 16.99 -12.21
CA GLY A 110 13.74 17.53 -10.86
C GLY A 110 13.30 16.60 -9.73
N GLU A 111 12.43 15.63 -9.99
CA GLU A 111 11.96 14.66 -9.00
C GLU A 111 13.02 13.62 -8.66
N ALA A 112 13.18 13.33 -7.37
CA ALA A 112 14.13 12.33 -6.89
C ALA A 112 13.76 10.94 -7.43
N GLY A 113 14.72 10.28 -8.07
CA GLY A 113 14.52 8.96 -8.70
C GLY A 113 13.83 9.01 -10.07
N GLY A 114 13.51 10.19 -10.62
CA GLY A 114 12.92 10.33 -11.95
C GLY A 114 11.48 9.82 -12.07
N ILE A 115 10.76 9.69 -10.95
CA ILE A 115 9.38 9.16 -10.88
C ILE A 115 8.45 10.12 -10.14
N THR A 116 7.20 10.22 -10.59
CA THR A 116 6.11 10.90 -9.85
C THR A 116 5.79 10.12 -8.58
N GLN A 117 5.96 10.75 -7.41
CA GLN A 117 5.69 10.16 -6.09
C GLN A 117 4.57 10.86 -5.31
N HIS A 118 4.08 12.01 -5.81
CA HIS A 118 2.96 12.76 -5.23
C HIS A 118 1.83 12.89 -6.25
N VAL A 119 0.59 13.00 -5.78
CA VAL A 119 -0.52 13.34 -6.67
C VAL A 119 -0.57 14.86 -6.86
N GLY A 120 -0.42 15.30 -8.10
CA GLY A 120 -0.50 16.72 -8.47
C GLY A 120 -1.72 17.00 -9.32
N ALA A 121 -2.31 18.18 -9.17
CA ALA A 121 -3.33 18.68 -10.08
C ALA A 121 -2.83 19.99 -10.73
N TYR A 122 -3.03 20.14 -12.04
CA TYR A 122 -2.64 21.34 -12.75
C TYR A 122 -3.56 21.62 -13.94
N MET A 123 -3.57 22.87 -14.42
CA MET A 123 -4.44 23.30 -15.51
C MET A 123 -3.66 23.62 -16.79
N VAL A 124 -4.28 23.30 -17.92
CA VAL A 124 -3.77 23.58 -19.27
C VAL A 124 -4.88 24.24 -20.07
N GLU A 125 -4.53 25.20 -20.91
CA GLU A 125 -5.48 25.87 -21.80
C GLU A 125 -5.22 25.48 -23.26
N LYS A 126 -6.26 25.00 -23.95
CA LYS A 126 -6.25 24.71 -25.40
C LYS A 126 -7.49 25.34 -26.02
N ASN A 127 -7.29 26.15 -27.06
CA ASN A 127 -8.37 26.82 -27.80
C ASN A 127 -9.34 27.63 -26.91
N GLY A 128 -8.83 28.27 -25.85
CA GLY A 128 -9.63 29.04 -24.89
C GLY A 128 -10.43 28.20 -23.88
N ARG A 129 -10.28 26.87 -23.91
CA ARG A 129 -10.88 25.94 -22.94
C ARG A 129 -9.81 25.42 -21.99
N LYS A 130 -10.16 25.34 -20.70
CA LYS A 130 -9.30 24.79 -19.66
C LYS A 130 -9.50 23.29 -19.54
N ILE A 131 -8.43 22.58 -19.23
CA ILE A 131 -8.38 21.15 -18.96
C ILE A 131 -7.59 20.97 -17.67
N THR A 132 -8.13 20.21 -16.73
CA THR A 132 -7.45 19.91 -15.46
C THR A 132 -6.87 18.51 -15.52
N PHE A 133 -5.57 18.38 -15.29
CA PHE A 133 -4.87 17.10 -15.25
C PHE A 133 -4.53 16.72 -13.82
N ILE A 134 -4.71 15.44 -13.50
CA ILE A 134 -4.25 14.79 -12.29
C ILE A 134 -3.10 13.85 -12.67
N ASP A 135 -1.92 14.11 -12.13
CA ASP A 135 -0.77 13.21 -12.25
C ASP A 135 -0.83 12.17 -11.12
N THR A 136 -0.89 10.89 -11.47
CA THR A 136 -0.91 9.79 -10.49
C THR A 136 0.37 8.97 -10.55
N PRO A 137 0.95 8.60 -9.38
CA PRO A 137 2.12 7.73 -9.34
C PRO A 137 1.90 6.35 -10.00
N GLY A 138 2.91 5.88 -10.73
CA GLY A 138 2.86 4.61 -11.45
C GLY A 138 3.17 3.35 -10.63
N HIS A 139 3.78 3.49 -9.44
CA HIS A 139 4.23 2.34 -8.67
C HIS A 139 3.06 1.62 -7.98
N GLU A 140 3.13 0.29 -7.89
CA GLU A 140 2.17 -0.58 -7.19
C GLU A 140 1.78 -0.10 -5.77
N ALA A 141 2.72 0.44 -4.98
CA ALA A 141 2.45 0.96 -3.64
C ALA A 141 1.37 2.06 -3.60
N PHE A 142 1.08 2.69 -4.75
CA PHE A 142 0.14 3.79 -4.89
C PHE A 142 -1.19 3.38 -5.55
N THR A 143 -1.60 2.11 -5.45
CA THR A 143 -2.91 1.64 -5.95
C THR A 143 -4.08 2.47 -5.41
N ALA A 144 -4.08 2.80 -4.12
CA ALA A 144 -5.15 3.61 -3.52
C ALA A 144 -5.25 5.01 -4.15
N MET A 145 -4.11 5.63 -4.49
CA MET A 145 -4.09 6.92 -5.20
C MET A 145 -4.65 6.81 -6.62
N ARG A 146 -4.38 5.71 -7.33
CA ARG A 146 -4.95 5.48 -8.66
C ARG A 146 -6.46 5.32 -8.61
N ALA A 147 -6.98 4.51 -7.68
CA ALA A 147 -8.41 4.35 -7.49
C ALA A 147 -9.11 5.70 -7.19
N ARG A 148 -8.50 6.51 -6.33
CA ARG A 148 -8.96 7.87 -6.02
C ARG A 148 -8.92 8.81 -7.24
N GLY A 149 -7.83 8.74 -8.00
CA GLY A 149 -7.68 9.51 -9.24
C GLY A 149 -8.75 9.17 -10.26
N ALA A 150 -9.12 7.89 -10.40
CA ALA A 150 -10.20 7.45 -11.29
C ALA A 150 -11.57 7.97 -10.83
N SER A 151 -11.88 7.93 -9.52
CA SER A 151 -13.19 8.34 -9.01
C SER A 151 -13.48 9.85 -9.13
N ILE A 152 -12.44 10.68 -9.21
CA ILE A 152 -12.58 12.15 -9.26
C ILE A 152 -12.66 12.65 -10.71
N THR A 153 -12.24 11.84 -11.68
CA THR A 153 -12.11 12.27 -13.08
C THR A 153 -13.32 12.02 -13.94
N ASP A 154 -13.43 12.85 -14.97
CA ASP A 154 -14.39 12.70 -16.05
C ASP A 154 -13.86 11.80 -17.17
N ILE A 155 -12.54 11.76 -17.39
CA ILE A 155 -11.87 10.98 -18.44
C ILE A 155 -10.53 10.43 -17.91
N VAL A 156 -10.18 9.19 -18.27
CA VAL A 156 -8.86 8.61 -17.97
C VAL A 156 -8.05 8.42 -19.25
N ILE A 157 -6.80 8.91 -19.25
CA ILE A 157 -5.83 8.62 -20.31
C ILE A 157 -4.89 7.51 -19.83
N ILE A 158 -4.86 6.39 -20.55
CA ILE A 158 -3.95 5.27 -20.25
C ILE A 158 -2.78 5.31 -21.22
N VAL A 159 -1.59 5.53 -20.66
CA VAL A 159 -0.34 5.63 -21.42
C VAL A 159 0.32 4.26 -21.53
N VAL A 160 0.50 3.80 -22.76
CA VAL A 160 1.14 2.52 -23.08
C VAL A 160 2.32 2.78 -24.00
N ALA A 161 3.50 2.30 -23.65
CA ALA A 161 4.67 2.50 -24.49
C ALA A 161 4.64 1.56 -25.71
N ALA A 162 4.87 2.11 -26.90
CA ALA A 162 4.86 1.37 -28.16
C ALA A 162 5.98 0.32 -28.26
N ASP A 163 7.06 0.47 -27.49
CA ASP A 163 8.21 -0.43 -27.46
C ASP A 163 8.06 -1.57 -26.43
N ASP A 164 7.17 -1.43 -25.45
CA ASP A 164 7.09 -2.33 -24.29
C ASP A 164 5.74 -3.06 -24.15
N GLY A 165 4.66 -2.46 -24.66
CA GLY A 165 3.33 -3.07 -24.66
C GLY A 165 2.58 -2.98 -23.32
N VAL A 166 1.57 -3.83 -23.18
CA VAL A 166 0.70 -3.87 -21.99
C VAL A 166 1.39 -4.61 -20.85
N LYS A 167 1.50 -3.95 -19.69
CA LYS A 167 2.10 -4.47 -18.46
C LYS A 167 1.06 -4.66 -17.35
N PRO A 168 1.38 -5.38 -16.25
CA PRO A 168 0.44 -5.60 -15.15
C PRO A 168 -0.21 -4.31 -14.59
N GLN A 169 0.57 -3.24 -14.41
CA GLN A 169 0.05 -1.95 -13.93
C GLN A 169 -0.87 -1.26 -14.94
N THR A 170 -0.67 -1.49 -16.26
CA THR A 170 -1.60 -1.04 -17.29
C THR A 170 -2.94 -1.75 -17.13
N LYS A 171 -2.93 -3.07 -16.86
CA LYS A 171 -4.15 -3.85 -16.61
C LYS A 171 -4.89 -3.35 -15.38
N GLU A 172 -4.15 -3.07 -14.31
CA GLU A 172 -4.69 -2.49 -13.09
C GLU A 172 -5.35 -1.13 -13.34
N ALA A 173 -4.68 -0.25 -14.09
CA ALA A 173 -5.23 1.06 -14.47
C ALA A 173 -6.54 0.95 -15.28
N ILE A 174 -6.60 0.01 -16.24
CA ILE A 174 -7.82 -0.27 -17.00
C ILE A 174 -8.94 -0.74 -16.06
N ASN A 175 -8.65 -1.63 -15.11
CA ASN A 175 -9.64 -2.13 -14.18
C ASN A 175 -10.19 -1.03 -13.27
N HIS A 176 -9.33 -0.13 -12.76
CA HIS A 176 -9.77 1.02 -11.96
C HIS A 176 -10.66 1.96 -12.76
N ALA A 177 -10.31 2.27 -14.00
CA ALA A 177 -11.11 3.13 -14.87
C ALA A 177 -12.47 2.49 -15.22
N LYS A 178 -12.49 1.19 -15.54
CA LYS A 178 -13.74 0.43 -15.78
C LYS A 178 -14.61 0.38 -14.53
N ALA A 179 -14.03 0.12 -13.36
CA ALA A 179 -14.77 0.07 -12.09
C ALA A 179 -15.37 1.42 -11.70
N ALA A 180 -14.69 2.53 -12.03
CA ALA A 180 -15.21 3.88 -11.84
C ALA A 180 -16.23 4.31 -12.90
N GLY A 181 -16.43 3.53 -13.98
CA GLY A 181 -17.35 3.87 -15.07
C GLY A 181 -16.90 5.06 -15.91
N VAL A 182 -15.60 5.37 -15.92
CA VAL A 182 -15.05 6.57 -16.58
C VAL A 182 -14.57 6.23 -17.99
N PRO A 183 -14.88 7.05 -19.01
CA PRO A 183 -14.37 6.88 -20.38
C PRO A 183 -12.84 6.85 -20.44
N ILE A 184 -12.31 5.96 -21.31
CA ILE A 184 -10.88 5.70 -21.43
C ILE A 184 -10.39 6.14 -22.81
N ILE A 185 -9.27 6.87 -22.84
CA ILE A 185 -8.50 7.18 -24.05
C ILE A 185 -7.13 6.51 -23.94
N ILE A 186 -6.70 5.80 -24.98
CA ILE A 186 -5.40 5.13 -25.01
C ILE A 186 -4.37 6.04 -25.71
N ALA A 187 -3.33 6.42 -24.99
CA ALA A 187 -2.18 7.14 -25.55
C ALA A 187 -1.00 6.17 -25.76
N ILE A 188 -0.72 5.82 -27.02
CA ILE A 188 0.43 4.98 -27.39
C ILE A 188 1.66 5.88 -27.46
N ASN A 189 2.50 5.84 -26.42
CA ASN A 189 3.66 6.73 -26.27
C ASN A 189 4.95 6.13 -26.88
N LYS A 190 5.99 6.96 -27.01
CA LYS A 190 7.31 6.61 -27.57
C LYS A 190 7.29 6.27 -29.07
N MET A 191 6.37 6.88 -29.83
CA MET A 191 6.32 6.76 -31.29
C MET A 191 7.56 7.31 -32.02
N ASP A 192 8.46 7.99 -31.32
CA ASP A 192 9.76 8.45 -31.84
C ASP A 192 10.83 7.35 -31.94
N LYS A 193 10.61 6.18 -31.32
CA LYS A 193 11.58 5.07 -31.36
C LYS A 193 11.41 4.22 -32.61
N GLU A 194 12.52 3.77 -33.19
CA GLU A 194 12.51 2.83 -34.31
C GLU A 194 11.83 1.49 -33.97
N ALA A 195 11.93 1.06 -32.71
CA ALA A 195 11.29 -0.16 -32.19
C ALA A 195 9.80 0.04 -31.82
N ALA A 196 9.20 1.20 -32.08
CA ALA A 196 7.80 1.46 -31.76
C ALA A 196 6.88 0.58 -32.60
N ASN A 197 6.01 -0.20 -31.94
CA ASN A 197 5.03 -1.05 -32.58
C ASN A 197 3.61 -0.77 -32.04
N PRO A 198 2.85 0.17 -32.65
CA PRO A 198 1.50 0.49 -32.20
C PRO A 198 0.51 -0.66 -32.42
N ASP A 199 0.70 -1.48 -33.46
CA ASP A 199 -0.21 -2.59 -33.78
C ASP A 199 -0.14 -3.70 -32.73
N MET A 200 1.05 -3.94 -32.18
CA MET A 200 1.24 -4.84 -31.04
C MET A 200 0.41 -4.36 -29.84
N VAL A 201 0.48 -3.08 -29.50
CA VAL A 201 -0.28 -2.49 -28.38
C VAL A 201 -1.79 -2.60 -28.62
N LYS A 202 -2.27 -2.26 -29.83
CA LYS A 202 -3.68 -2.40 -30.23
C LYS A 202 -4.17 -3.84 -30.07
N THR A 203 -3.38 -4.81 -30.52
CA THR A 203 -3.72 -6.25 -30.40
C THR A 203 -3.82 -6.68 -28.95
N GLN A 204 -2.84 -6.36 -28.11
CA GLN A 204 -2.83 -6.71 -26.69
C GLN A 204 -3.97 -6.07 -25.89
N LEU A 205 -4.36 -4.84 -26.24
CA LEU A 205 -5.50 -4.16 -25.61
C LEU A 205 -6.85 -4.71 -26.11
N ALA A 206 -6.94 -5.12 -27.38
CA ALA A 206 -8.13 -5.78 -27.91
C ALA A 206 -8.41 -7.12 -27.20
N GLU A 207 -7.38 -7.89 -26.86
CA GLU A 207 -7.52 -9.10 -26.01
C GLU A 207 -8.10 -8.80 -24.62
N MET A 208 -8.03 -7.55 -24.17
CA MET A 208 -8.58 -7.07 -22.90
C MET A 208 -9.92 -6.33 -23.08
N GLU A 209 -10.59 -6.54 -24.21
CA GLU A 209 -11.87 -5.91 -24.58
C GLU A 209 -11.77 -4.38 -24.73
N ILE A 210 -10.56 -3.84 -24.93
CA ILE A 210 -10.32 -2.43 -25.26
C ILE A 210 -10.06 -2.35 -26.77
N MET A 211 -11.14 -2.32 -27.54
CA MET A 211 -11.09 -2.33 -29.00
C MET A 211 -11.04 -0.89 -29.57
N PRO A 212 -10.12 -0.59 -30.50
CA PRO A 212 -10.01 0.74 -31.09
C PRO A 212 -11.20 1.08 -32.00
N VAL A 213 -11.58 2.36 -32.08
CA VAL A 213 -12.63 2.86 -33.00
C VAL A 213 -12.35 2.49 -34.46
N GLU A 214 -11.09 2.51 -34.88
CA GLU A 214 -10.66 2.09 -36.23
C GLU A 214 -11.06 0.65 -36.59
N TRP A 215 -11.21 -0.23 -35.60
CA TRP A 215 -11.61 -1.63 -35.76
C TRP A 215 -13.10 -1.85 -35.44
N GLY A 216 -13.89 -0.77 -35.31
CA GLY A 216 -15.30 -0.82 -34.92
C GLY A 216 -15.53 -0.94 -33.41
N GLY A 217 -14.51 -0.61 -32.60
CA GLY A 217 -14.62 -0.53 -31.14
C GLY A 217 -15.12 0.81 -30.62
N SER A 218 -14.97 1.01 -29.30
CA SER A 218 -15.50 2.18 -28.57
C SER A 218 -14.42 3.06 -27.95
N TYR A 219 -13.13 2.69 -28.09
CA TYR A 219 -12.03 3.38 -27.42
C TYR A 219 -11.15 4.13 -28.43
N GLU A 220 -10.81 5.37 -28.11
CA GLU A 220 -9.92 6.19 -28.91
C GLU A 220 -8.45 5.82 -28.65
N PHE A 221 -7.67 5.69 -29.72
CA PHE A 221 -6.25 5.34 -29.68
C PHE A 221 -5.44 6.43 -30.38
N VAL A 222 -4.56 7.08 -29.64
CA VAL A 222 -3.75 8.21 -30.15
C VAL A 222 -2.28 7.87 -30.03
N GLY A 223 -1.57 7.90 -31.16
CA GLY A 223 -0.11 7.75 -31.19
C GLY A 223 0.57 9.05 -30.79
N VAL A 224 1.37 9.02 -29.72
CA VAL A 224 2.05 10.19 -29.18
C VAL A 224 3.55 9.96 -28.96
N SER A 225 4.31 11.05 -28.96
CA SER A 225 5.67 11.07 -28.41
C SER A 225 5.80 12.20 -27.41
N ALA A 226 5.91 11.85 -26.13
CA ALA A 226 6.20 12.79 -25.06
C ALA A 226 7.55 13.52 -25.23
N LYS A 227 8.46 12.98 -26.06
CA LYS A 227 9.78 13.56 -26.30
C LYS A 227 9.77 14.59 -27.44
N THR A 228 9.14 14.25 -28.57
CA THR A 228 9.13 15.13 -29.75
C THR A 228 7.93 16.06 -29.78
N GLY A 229 6.87 15.74 -29.04
CA GLY A 229 5.60 16.46 -29.06
C GLY A 229 4.58 15.94 -30.07
N MET A 230 4.94 14.94 -30.87
CA MET A 230 4.06 14.37 -31.89
C MET A 230 2.75 13.84 -31.27
N GLY A 231 1.61 14.16 -31.90
CA GLY A 231 0.28 13.65 -31.53
C GLY A 231 -0.33 14.22 -30.24
N ILE A 232 0.39 15.09 -29.50
CA ILE A 232 -0.13 15.66 -28.25
C ILE A 232 -1.24 16.66 -28.51
N GLU A 233 -1.18 17.42 -29.60
CA GLU A 233 -2.27 18.33 -29.96
C GLU A 233 -3.55 17.56 -30.29
N ASP A 234 -3.43 16.50 -31.09
CA ASP A 234 -4.54 15.61 -31.44
C ASP A 234 -5.15 14.95 -30.19
N LEU A 235 -4.31 14.51 -29.24
CA LEU A 235 -4.76 13.96 -27.96
C LEU A 235 -5.61 14.97 -27.17
N LEU A 236 -5.19 16.23 -27.10
CA LEU A 236 -5.93 17.28 -26.39
C LEU A 236 -7.25 17.63 -27.08
N GLU A 237 -7.30 17.55 -28.42
CA GLU A 237 -8.53 17.78 -29.18
C GLU A 237 -9.55 16.64 -28.98
N ILE A 238 -9.10 15.39 -29.01
CA ILE A 238 -9.94 14.21 -28.75
C ILE A 238 -10.49 14.25 -27.32
N VAL A 239 -9.66 14.66 -26.36
CA VAL A 239 -10.09 14.89 -24.97
C VAL A 239 -11.23 15.91 -24.87
N LEU A 240 -11.12 17.05 -25.56
CA LEU A 240 -12.15 18.08 -25.53
C LEU A 240 -13.44 17.60 -26.22
N LEU A 241 -13.30 16.85 -27.32
CA LEU A 241 -14.43 16.26 -28.03
C LEU A 241 -15.16 15.23 -27.16
N GLN A 242 -14.42 14.38 -26.44
CA GLN A 242 -14.99 13.44 -25.48
C GLN A 242 -15.71 14.16 -24.34
N ALA A 243 -15.15 15.26 -23.84
CA ALA A 243 -15.78 16.08 -22.82
C ALA A 243 -17.09 16.74 -23.30
N ASP A 244 -17.17 17.10 -24.59
CA ASP A 244 -18.39 17.64 -25.20
C ASP A 244 -19.48 16.58 -25.32
N ILE A 245 -19.12 15.34 -25.66
CA ILE A 245 -20.05 14.20 -25.69
C ILE A 245 -20.63 13.90 -24.30
N LEU A 246 -19.83 14.05 -23.25
CA LEU A 246 -20.26 13.86 -21.86
C LEU A 246 -21.12 15.01 -21.32
N GLU A 247 -21.24 16.12 -22.04
CA GLU A 247 -21.95 17.33 -21.62
C GLU A 247 -21.63 17.78 -20.17
N LEU A 248 -20.34 17.85 -19.82
CA LEU A 248 -19.91 18.17 -18.46
C LEU A 248 -20.40 19.56 -18.00
N LYS A 249 -21.35 19.56 -17.06
CA LYS A 249 -22.00 20.76 -16.51
C LYS A 249 -21.82 20.83 -14.99
N ALA A 250 -21.79 22.05 -14.46
CA ALA A 250 -21.83 22.32 -13.02
C ALA A 250 -22.47 23.69 -12.75
N ASN A 251 -22.93 23.90 -11.52
CA ASN A 251 -23.50 25.16 -11.07
C ASN A 251 -22.45 25.98 -10.29
N PRO A 252 -21.96 27.12 -10.81
CA PRO A 252 -20.97 27.92 -10.10
C PRO A 252 -21.53 28.68 -8.91
N LYS A 253 -22.86 28.83 -8.80
CA LYS A 253 -23.52 29.65 -7.76
C LYS A 253 -23.83 28.87 -6.48
N SER A 254 -23.81 27.54 -6.53
CA SER A 254 -24.03 26.71 -5.35
C SER A 254 -22.84 26.77 -4.39
N PHE A 255 -23.03 26.19 -3.20
CA PHE A 255 -21.94 25.98 -2.27
C PHE A 255 -20.85 25.11 -2.91
N ALA A 256 -19.60 25.48 -2.66
CA ALA A 256 -18.46 24.77 -3.25
C ALA A 256 -18.38 23.35 -2.70
N LYS A 257 -18.41 22.38 -3.60
CA LYS A 257 -18.08 20.97 -3.36
C LYS A 257 -16.80 20.66 -4.10
N ALA A 258 -15.80 20.18 -3.39
CA ALA A 258 -14.48 19.90 -3.94
C ALA A 258 -13.97 18.55 -3.41
N SER A 259 -13.11 17.89 -4.20
CA SER A 259 -12.40 16.69 -3.75
C SER A 259 -10.97 17.05 -3.37
N ILE A 260 -10.52 16.56 -2.23
CA ILE A 260 -9.12 16.71 -1.81
C ILE A 260 -8.28 15.68 -2.54
N ILE A 261 -7.27 16.16 -3.26
CA ILE A 261 -6.33 15.33 -4.01
C ILE A 261 -5.18 14.91 -3.12
N GLU A 262 -4.58 15.88 -2.42
CA GLU A 262 -3.41 15.69 -1.58
C GLU A 262 -3.39 16.74 -0.48
N SER A 263 -2.88 16.38 0.70
CA SER A 263 -2.78 17.28 1.85
C SER A 263 -1.39 17.21 2.47
N SER A 264 -0.90 18.34 2.96
CA SER A 264 0.43 18.43 3.59
C SER A 264 0.51 19.52 4.66
N VAL A 265 1.60 19.52 5.43
CA VAL A 265 1.90 20.59 6.39
C VAL A 265 3.06 21.43 5.87
N GLN A 266 2.81 22.72 5.63
CA GLN A 266 3.83 23.66 5.18
C GLN A 266 4.23 24.64 6.30
N LYS A 267 5.55 24.81 6.49
CA LYS A 267 6.08 25.74 7.50
C LYS A 267 5.61 27.17 7.22
N GLY A 268 4.96 27.78 8.22
CA GLY A 268 4.42 29.15 8.13
C GLY A 268 3.04 29.26 7.47
N ARG A 269 2.57 28.22 6.76
CA ARG A 269 1.22 28.18 6.16
C ARG A 269 0.26 27.26 6.95
N GLY A 270 0.79 26.29 7.68
CA GLY A 270 0.00 25.29 8.41
C GLY A 270 -0.46 24.16 7.48
N ALA A 271 -1.64 23.60 7.74
CA ALA A 271 -2.25 22.60 6.88
C ALA A 271 -2.65 23.23 5.54
N VAL A 272 -2.24 22.57 4.46
CA VAL A 272 -2.57 22.92 3.08
C VAL A 272 -3.17 21.72 2.39
N ALA A 273 -4.12 21.95 1.50
CA ALA A 273 -4.77 20.91 0.72
C ALA A 273 -4.87 21.32 -0.74
N THR A 274 -4.51 20.43 -1.64
CA THR A 274 -4.74 20.54 -3.08
C THR A 274 -6.12 19.98 -3.37
N ILE A 275 -6.97 20.79 -3.99
CA ILE A 275 -8.37 20.46 -4.25
C ILE A 275 -8.72 20.60 -5.73
N ILE A 276 -9.77 19.88 -6.14
CA ILE A 276 -10.46 20.09 -7.42
C ILE A 276 -11.91 20.39 -7.10
N VAL A 277 -12.39 21.55 -7.53
CA VAL A 277 -13.78 21.96 -7.30
C VAL A 277 -14.68 21.23 -8.31
N GLN A 278 -15.64 20.45 -7.83
CA GLN A 278 -16.58 19.71 -8.68
C GLN A 278 -17.84 20.53 -8.97
N ASN A 279 -18.34 21.26 -7.97
CA ASN A 279 -19.52 22.09 -8.07
C ASN A 279 -19.38 23.34 -7.19
N GLY A 280 -20.13 24.40 -7.50
CA GLY A 280 -20.02 25.69 -6.79
C GLY A 280 -18.70 26.42 -7.04
N THR A 281 -18.54 27.61 -6.45
CA THR A 281 -17.30 28.40 -6.55
C THR A 281 -16.70 28.57 -5.17
N LEU A 282 -15.46 28.13 -4.96
CA LEU A 282 -14.77 28.34 -3.69
C LEU A 282 -14.08 29.72 -3.70
N THR A 283 -14.25 30.49 -2.64
CA THR A 283 -13.69 31.85 -2.52
C THR A 283 -12.84 32.02 -1.27
N VAL A 284 -11.91 32.98 -1.29
CA VAL A 284 -11.15 33.30 -0.07
C VAL A 284 -12.10 33.82 1.00
N GLY A 285 -12.03 33.22 2.19
CA GLY A 285 -12.93 33.51 3.30
C GLY A 285 -14.13 32.57 3.41
N SER A 286 -14.32 31.63 2.48
CA SER A 286 -15.30 30.55 2.64
C SER A 286 -14.95 29.67 3.84
N THR A 287 -15.97 29.28 4.61
CA THR A 287 -15.85 28.29 5.68
C THR A 287 -16.05 26.91 5.09
N VAL A 288 -15.16 25.98 5.40
CA VAL A 288 -15.09 24.65 4.79
C VAL A 288 -14.95 23.56 5.84
N VAL A 289 -15.46 22.37 5.52
CA VAL A 289 -15.27 21.14 6.28
C VAL A 289 -14.95 20.00 5.33
N ALA A 290 -14.02 19.13 5.74
CA ALA A 290 -13.58 17.95 5.02
C ALA A 290 -13.21 16.85 6.02
N GLY A 291 -14.13 15.92 6.25
CA GLY A 291 -13.98 14.89 7.27
C GLY A 291 -13.85 15.51 8.66
N GLU A 292 -12.73 15.27 9.34
CA GLU A 292 -12.42 15.85 10.65
C GLU A 292 -11.81 17.26 10.55
N ALA A 293 -11.25 17.62 9.39
CA ALA A 293 -10.65 18.93 9.19
C ALA A 293 -11.72 19.98 8.88
N TYR A 294 -11.60 21.15 9.52
CA TYR A 294 -12.48 22.29 9.27
C TYR A 294 -11.71 23.59 9.34
N GLY A 295 -12.26 24.65 8.76
CA GLY A 295 -11.65 25.97 8.92
C GLY A 295 -12.12 26.97 7.90
N LYS A 296 -11.45 28.13 7.90
CA LYS A 296 -11.74 29.22 6.97
C LYS A 296 -10.61 29.32 5.96
N VAL A 297 -10.94 29.38 4.68
CA VAL A 297 -9.95 29.54 3.61
C VAL A 297 -9.28 30.91 3.75
N ARG A 298 -8.02 30.92 4.18
CA ARG A 298 -7.23 32.14 4.41
C ARG A 298 -6.55 32.62 3.14
N ALA A 299 -6.10 31.70 2.31
CA ALA A 299 -5.44 31.97 1.05
C ALA A 299 -5.68 30.81 0.09
N MET A 300 -5.67 31.12 -1.20
CA MET A 300 -5.69 30.15 -2.28
C MET A 300 -4.59 30.49 -3.29
N SER A 301 -4.02 29.46 -3.90
CA SER A 301 -3.07 29.62 -5.00
C SER A 301 -3.33 28.59 -6.11
N ASP A 302 -2.95 28.92 -7.34
CA ASP A 302 -2.93 27.97 -8.43
C ASP A 302 -1.76 26.97 -8.32
N ASP A 303 -1.66 26.07 -9.28
CA ASP A 303 -0.58 25.08 -9.39
C ASP A 303 0.81 25.70 -9.56
N GLN A 304 0.89 26.97 -9.98
CA GLN A 304 2.14 27.73 -10.12
C GLN A 304 2.46 28.58 -8.88
N GLY A 305 1.62 28.52 -7.85
CA GLY A 305 1.78 29.27 -6.60
C GLY A 305 1.35 30.74 -6.68
N LYS A 306 0.70 31.17 -7.76
CA LYS A 306 0.13 32.51 -7.89
C LYS A 306 -1.18 32.57 -7.11
N ALA A 307 -1.40 33.67 -6.39
CA ALA A 307 -2.59 33.84 -5.57
C ALA A 307 -3.88 33.86 -6.40
N LEU A 308 -4.88 33.10 -5.95
CA LEU A 308 -6.23 33.05 -6.51
C LEU A 308 -7.24 33.69 -5.54
N LYS A 309 -8.29 34.30 -6.11
CA LYS A 309 -9.42 34.84 -5.35
C LYS A 309 -10.61 33.87 -5.29
N GLU A 310 -10.79 33.11 -6.37
CA GLU A 310 -11.85 32.13 -6.55
C GLU A 310 -11.30 30.92 -7.32
N ILE A 311 -11.90 29.75 -7.11
CA ILE A 311 -11.67 28.51 -7.87
C ILE A 311 -13.03 28.02 -8.37
N LYS A 312 -13.18 27.84 -9.69
CA LYS A 312 -14.44 27.49 -10.34
C LYS A 312 -14.61 25.98 -10.52
N PRO A 313 -15.82 25.48 -10.84
CA PRO A 313 -16.01 24.06 -11.16
C PRO A 313 -15.08 23.57 -12.28
N GLY A 314 -14.48 22.41 -12.06
CA GLY A 314 -13.47 21.79 -12.92
C GLY A 314 -12.05 22.35 -12.74
N GLU A 315 -11.85 23.44 -11.99
CA GLU A 315 -10.52 24.00 -11.72
C GLU A 315 -9.88 23.40 -10.46
N CYS A 316 -8.55 23.39 -10.42
CA CYS A 316 -7.77 22.96 -9.27
C CYS A 316 -7.07 24.13 -8.58
N GLY A 317 -6.78 23.97 -7.28
CA GLY A 317 -5.97 24.93 -6.55
C GLY A 317 -5.55 24.42 -5.17
N VAL A 318 -4.65 25.15 -4.54
CA VAL A 318 -4.16 24.85 -3.18
C VAL A 318 -4.82 25.82 -2.21
N ILE A 319 -5.47 25.28 -1.18
CA ILE A 319 -6.10 26.05 -0.11
C ILE A 319 -5.28 25.99 1.17
N VAL A 320 -5.35 27.06 1.95
CA VAL A 320 -4.70 27.19 3.25
C VAL A 320 -5.71 27.64 4.29
N GLY A 321 -5.71 27.01 5.47
CA GLY A 321 -6.56 27.45 6.60
C GLY A 321 -7.42 26.38 7.25
N LEU A 322 -7.19 25.11 6.93
CA LEU A 322 -7.75 23.99 7.67
C LEU A 322 -7.11 23.88 9.06
N SER A 323 -7.87 23.36 10.03
CA SER A 323 -7.44 23.07 11.40
C SER A 323 -6.31 22.05 11.42
N GLU A 324 -6.41 21.03 10.58
CA GLU A 324 -5.50 19.91 10.47
C GLU A 324 -5.38 19.41 9.03
N VAL A 325 -4.51 18.42 8.82
CA VAL A 325 -4.33 17.79 7.52
C VAL A 325 -5.54 16.91 7.24
N ALA A 326 -6.33 17.29 6.23
CA ALA A 326 -7.46 16.49 5.81
C ALA A 326 -7.00 15.24 5.04
N ASP A 327 -7.78 14.16 5.16
CA ASP A 327 -7.50 12.92 4.44
C ASP A 327 -7.61 13.12 2.92
N ALA A 328 -6.73 12.44 2.19
CA ALA A 328 -6.73 12.49 0.74
C ALA A 328 -7.93 11.70 0.20
N GLY A 329 -8.67 12.29 -0.75
CA GLY A 329 -9.90 11.73 -1.31
C GLY A 329 -11.17 12.14 -0.58
N GLU A 330 -11.07 12.79 0.57
CA GLU A 330 -12.24 13.30 1.29
C GLU A 330 -12.91 14.44 0.49
N ILE A 331 -14.24 14.52 0.60
CA ILE A 331 -15.02 15.60 0.01
C ILE A 331 -14.97 16.80 0.95
N LEU A 332 -14.51 17.91 0.41
CA LEU A 332 -14.57 19.22 1.03
C LEU A 332 -15.85 19.93 0.59
N ILE A 333 -16.62 20.42 1.56
CA ILE A 333 -17.79 21.24 1.31
C ILE A 333 -17.64 22.62 1.94
N ALA A 334 -18.15 23.64 1.27
CA ALA A 334 -18.32 24.97 1.84
C ALA A 334 -19.64 25.02 2.62
N VAL A 335 -19.58 25.52 3.85
CA VAL A 335 -20.75 25.65 4.74
C VAL A 335 -21.02 27.10 5.09
N LYS A 336 -22.21 27.37 5.60
CA LYS A 336 -22.68 28.74 5.90
C LYS A 336 -21.96 29.35 7.11
N THR A 337 -21.68 28.55 8.14
CA THR A 337 -21.13 29.07 9.40
C THR A 337 -19.99 28.21 9.96
N ASP A 338 -19.05 28.85 10.66
CA ASP A 338 -17.96 28.17 11.39
C ASP A 338 -18.47 27.20 12.45
N LYS A 339 -19.66 27.46 13.00
CA LYS A 339 -20.30 26.58 13.99
C LYS A 339 -20.73 25.27 13.35
N GLU A 340 -21.37 25.32 12.18
CA GLU A 340 -21.77 24.13 11.42
C GLU A 340 -20.54 23.30 11.05
N ALA A 341 -19.50 23.92 10.48
CA ALA A 341 -18.26 23.23 10.10
C ALA A 341 -17.67 22.41 11.25
N ARG A 342 -17.60 23.03 12.45
CA ARG A 342 -17.05 22.41 13.65
C ARG A 342 -17.93 21.28 14.19
N GLU A 343 -19.25 21.43 14.11
CA GLU A 343 -20.19 20.39 14.54
C GLU A 343 -20.07 19.14 13.66
N TYR A 344 -19.98 19.31 12.34
CA TYR A 344 -19.77 18.20 11.40
C TYR A 344 -18.45 17.49 11.65
N ALA A 345 -17.34 18.24 11.77
CA ALA A 345 -16.03 17.68 12.05
C ALA A 345 -15.98 16.87 13.35
N ASN A 346 -16.56 17.40 14.44
CA ASN A 346 -16.58 16.71 15.73
C ASN A 346 -17.42 15.42 15.67
N LYS A 347 -18.57 15.45 15.01
CA LYS A 347 -19.42 14.25 14.81
C LYS A 347 -18.65 13.17 14.04
N ARG A 348 -17.94 13.55 12.97
CA ARG A 348 -17.11 12.63 12.18
C ARG A 348 -15.96 12.04 13.01
N HIS A 349 -15.30 12.87 13.81
CA HIS A 349 -14.23 12.42 14.71
C HIS A 349 -14.74 11.41 15.75
N GLU A 350 -15.90 11.68 16.37
CA GLU A 350 -16.53 10.75 17.32
C GLU A 350 -16.89 9.42 16.66
N TYR A 351 -17.46 9.45 15.44
CA TYR A 351 -17.77 8.26 14.65
C TYR A 351 -16.51 7.42 14.36
N ASN A 352 -15.46 8.05 13.82
CA ASN A 352 -14.20 7.36 13.51
C ASN A 352 -13.55 6.76 14.76
N ARG A 353 -13.52 7.50 15.86
CA ARG A 353 -12.99 7.03 17.14
C ARG A 353 -13.75 5.81 17.67
N GLN A 354 -15.09 5.79 17.56
CA GLN A 354 -15.89 4.63 17.95
C GLN A 354 -15.62 3.41 17.06
N LYS A 355 -15.42 3.62 15.76
CA LYS A 355 -15.07 2.58 14.79
C LYS A 355 -13.70 1.97 15.05
N GLU A 356 -12.71 2.75 15.47
CA GLU A 356 -11.41 2.22 15.89
C GLU A 356 -11.50 1.41 17.17
N LEU A 357 -12.23 1.91 18.17
CA LEU A 357 -12.44 1.20 19.45
C LEU A 357 -13.18 -0.13 19.24
N SER A 358 -14.14 -0.20 18.31
CA SER A 358 -14.87 -1.44 18.03
C SER A 358 -14.01 -2.50 17.33
N LYS A 359 -13.13 -2.11 16.40
CA LYS A 359 -12.11 -3.01 15.81
C LYS A 359 -11.19 -3.62 16.88
N SER A 360 -10.86 -2.86 17.92
CA SER A 360 -10.02 -3.36 19.02
C SER A 360 -10.73 -4.36 19.95
N THR A 361 -12.07 -4.29 20.02
CA THR A 361 -12.90 -5.06 20.97
C THR A 361 -13.42 -6.38 20.39
N LYS A 362 -13.58 -6.48 19.06
CA LYS A 362 -14.06 -7.69 18.34
C LYS A 362 -13.02 -8.83 18.23
N VAL A 363 -12.16 -9.03 19.23
CA VAL A 363 -11.19 -10.14 19.18
C VAL A 363 -11.92 -11.45 19.52
N SER A 364 -12.22 -12.25 18.51
CA SER A 364 -12.74 -13.61 18.70
C SER A 364 -11.71 -14.49 19.44
N ILE A 365 -12.11 -15.61 20.03
CA ILE A 365 -11.17 -16.54 20.71
C ILE A 365 -10.09 -17.05 19.72
N ASP A 366 -10.45 -17.23 18.45
CA ASP A 366 -9.52 -17.59 17.38
C ASP A 366 -8.54 -16.46 17.05
N GLU A 367 -9.00 -15.21 17.05
CA GLU A 367 -8.14 -14.02 16.90
C GLU A 367 -7.28 -13.74 18.13
N LEU A 368 -7.72 -14.10 19.34
CA LEU A 368 -6.89 -14.07 20.55
C LEU A 368 -5.75 -15.10 20.43
N GLY A 369 -6.05 -16.29 19.89
CA GLY A 369 -5.03 -17.29 19.53
C GLY A 369 -4.03 -16.76 18.48
N ALA A 370 -4.52 -16.03 17.47
CA ALA A 370 -3.68 -15.35 16.49
C ALA A 370 -2.85 -14.22 17.09
N LYS A 371 -3.41 -13.40 17.99
CA LYS A 371 -2.69 -12.32 18.71
C LYS A 371 -1.63 -12.87 19.66
N ILE A 372 -1.86 -14.02 20.30
CA ILE A 372 -0.86 -14.70 21.13
C ILE A 372 0.29 -15.23 20.26
N LYS A 373 -0.01 -15.84 19.10
CA LYS A 373 1.02 -16.19 18.10
C LYS A 373 1.75 -14.96 17.57
N GLU A 374 1.06 -13.85 17.35
CA GLU A 374 1.65 -12.57 16.92
C GLU A 374 2.53 -11.89 17.98
N GLY A 375 2.35 -12.23 19.26
CA GLY A 375 3.24 -11.81 20.35
C GLY A 375 4.60 -12.50 20.32
N ASN A 376 4.72 -13.64 19.62
CA ASN A 376 6.00 -14.33 19.40
C ASN A 376 6.76 -13.81 18.16
N LEU A 377 6.13 -12.99 17.31
CA LEU A 377 6.79 -12.39 16.15
C LEU A 377 7.74 -11.29 16.61
N LYS A 378 8.99 -11.32 16.12
CA LYS A 378 9.91 -10.20 16.33
C LYS A 378 9.35 -8.99 15.57
N ALA A 379 9.01 -7.94 16.32
CA ALA A 379 8.45 -6.71 15.75
C ALA A 379 9.53 -5.65 15.62
N LEU A 380 9.67 -5.05 14.43
CA LEU A 380 10.47 -3.84 14.24
C LEU A 380 9.57 -2.62 14.49
N PRO A 381 9.77 -1.86 15.59
CA PRO A 381 8.93 -0.70 15.87
C PRO A 381 9.37 0.49 15.02
N VAL A 382 8.44 1.04 14.25
CA VAL A 382 8.70 2.11 13.28
C VAL A 382 7.85 3.33 13.59
N ILE A 383 8.47 4.50 13.58
CA ILE A 383 7.77 5.78 13.47
C ILE A 383 7.94 6.29 12.05
N LEU A 384 6.82 6.55 11.37
CA LEU A 384 6.81 6.96 9.97
C LEU A 384 6.38 8.43 9.84
N LYS A 385 7.19 9.23 9.15
CA LYS A 385 6.86 10.62 8.80
C LYS A 385 7.00 10.83 7.30
N ALA A 386 5.98 11.37 6.67
CA ALA A 386 5.98 11.70 5.24
C ALA A 386 5.59 13.18 5.04
N ASP A 387 6.06 13.77 3.95
CA ASP A 387 5.79 15.17 3.60
C ASP A 387 4.32 15.41 3.23
N VAL A 388 3.68 14.43 2.59
CA VAL A 388 2.27 14.46 2.19
C VAL A 388 1.50 13.22 2.69
N GLN A 389 0.18 13.34 2.82
CA GLN A 389 -0.70 12.29 3.33
C GLN A 389 -0.70 11.04 2.43
N GLY A 390 -0.76 11.23 1.12
CA GLY A 390 -0.80 10.12 0.18
C GLY A 390 0.44 9.22 0.27
N SER A 391 1.63 9.79 0.36
CA SER A 391 2.87 9.01 0.53
C SER A 391 2.89 8.26 1.86
N LEU A 392 2.32 8.83 2.92
CA LEU A 392 2.19 8.16 4.22
C LEU A 392 1.31 6.90 4.13
N GLU A 393 0.15 7.01 3.48
CA GLU A 393 -0.79 5.89 3.26
C GLU A 393 -0.13 4.76 2.47
N ALA A 394 0.53 5.11 1.36
CA ALA A 394 1.21 4.14 0.49
C ALA A 394 2.36 3.41 1.21
N LEU A 395 3.16 4.14 1.98
CA LEU A 395 4.22 3.57 2.80
C LEU A 395 3.67 2.67 3.90
N LYS A 396 2.61 3.10 4.59
CA LYS A 396 1.96 2.28 5.62
C LYS A 396 1.47 0.95 5.05
N ALA A 397 0.71 0.99 3.96
CA ALA A 397 0.23 -0.22 3.30
C ALA A 397 1.37 -1.12 2.79
N SER A 398 2.45 -0.53 2.28
CA SER A 398 3.61 -1.29 1.79
C SER A 398 4.41 -1.94 2.93
N LEU A 399 4.59 -1.23 4.05
CA LEU A 399 5.27 -1.76 5.23
C LEU A 399 4.45 -2.85 5.93
N GLU A 400 3.12 -2.73 5.96
CA GLU A 400 2.23 -3.76 6.49
C GLU A 400 2.27 -5.07 5.67
N LYS A 401 2.52 -4.97 4.35
CA LYS A 401 2.77 -6.14 3.48
C LYS A 401 4.09 -6.85 3.78
N LEU A 402 5.07 -6.19 4.40
CA LEU A 402 6.36 -6.79 4.80
C LEU A 402 6.21 -7.59 6.09
N ARG A 403 5.41 -8.65 6.05
CA ARG A 403 5.13 -9.56 7.17
C ARG A 403 5.39 -11.00 6.75
N ASN A 404 6.12 -11.74 7.60
CA ASN A 404 6.31 -13.18 7.50
C ASN A 404 5.97 -13.87 8.84
N ASP A 405 6.13 -15.20 8.90
CA ASP A 405 5.84 -16.02 10.08
C ASP A 405 6.81 -15.82 11.27
N GLU A 406 7.91 -15.10 11.08
CA GLU A 406 8.89 -14.79 12.16
C GLU A 406 8.92 -13.30 12.55
N ILE A 407 8.59 -12.41 11.61
CA ILE A 407 8.87 -10.97 11.71
C ILE A 407 7.71 -10.12 11.19
N LYS A 408 7.54 -8.93 11.80
CA LYS A 408 6.57 -7.92 11.34
C LYS A 408 7.10 -6.50 11.54
N VAL A 409 6.67 -5.59 10.68
CA VAL A 409 6.79 -4.15 10.94
C VAL A 409 5.64 -3.71 11.84
N ASN A 410 5.94 -3.01 12.93
CA ASN A 410 4.94 -2.44 13.83
C ASN A 410 5.02 -0.91 13.78
N ILE A 411 4.05 -0.27 13.14
CA ILE A 411 4.01 1.19 13.03
C ILE A 411 3.41 1.75 14.32
N ILE A 412 4.26 2.30 15.20
CA ILE A 412 3.83 2.88 16.48
C ILE A 412 3.10 4.20 16.26
N HIS A 413 3.65 5.02 15.36
CA HIS A 413 3.13 6.34 15.04
C HIS A 413 3.40 6.68 13.59
N SER A 414 2.43 7.31 12.95
CA SER A 414 2.53 7.80 11.58
C SER A 414 1.95 9.20 11.50
N GLY A 415 2.61 10.11 10.79
CA GLY A 415 2.04 11.45 10.59
C GLY A 415 2.66 12.22 9.45
N VAL A 416 1.98 13.29 9.05
CA VAL A 416 2.41 14.18 7.98
C VAL A 416 3.20 15.35 8.54
N GLY A 417 4.28 15.71 7.85
CA GLY A 417 5.15 16.84 8.20
C GLY A 417 6.43 16.43 8.91
N GLY A 418 7.24 17.44 9.26
CA GLY A 418 8.58 17.27 9.79
C GLY A 418 8.67 16.38 11.04
N ILE A 419 9.81 15.70 11.20
CA ILE A 419 10.12 14.92 12.41
C ILE A 419 10.26 15.89 13.60
N THR A 420 9.54 15.62 14.69
CA THR A 420 9.50 16.45 15.89
C THR A 420 10.27 15.82 17.06
N GLN A 421 10.54 16.59 18.12
CA GLN A 421 11.19 16.05 19.32
C GLN A 421 10.32 15.00 20.04
N SER A 422 8.99 15.16 20.03
CA SER A 422 8.06 14.20 20.61
C SER A 422 8.10 12.85 19.89
N ASP A 423 8.37 12.83 18.58
CA ASP A 423 8.56 11.58 17.83
C ASP A 423 9.81 10.85 18.31
N ILE A 424 10.89 11.57 18.62
CA ILE A 424 12.14 10.99 19.17
C ILE A 424 11.91 10.44 20.58
N GLU A 425 11.14 11.15 21.41
CA GLU A 425 10.79 10.67 22.75
C GLU A 425 9.97 9.38 22.69
N LEU A 426 8.97 9.32 21.81
CA LEU A 426 8.16 8.14 21.59
C LEU A 426 9.01 6.96 21.08
N ALA A 427 9.93 7.22 20.15
CA ALA A 427 10.88 6.23 19.68
C ALA A 427 11.74 5.70 20.84
N SER A 428 12.29 6.59 21.67
CA SER A 428 13.17 6.21 22.78
C SER A 428 12.49 5.36 23.86
N ALA A 429 11.15 5.36 23.92
CA ALA A 429 10.39 4.52 24.84
C ALA A 429 10.28 3.05 24.36
N SER A 430 10.52 2.79 23.06
CA SER A 430 10.46 1.47 22.46
C SER A 430 11.87 0.94 22.17
N GLU A 431 12.12 -0.32 22.50
CA GLU A 431 13.41 -0.95 22.21
C GLU A 431 13.63 -1.09 20.70
N ASN A 432 14.84 -0.74 20.23
CA ASN A 432 15.26 -0.87 18.82
C ASN A 432 14.30 -0.21 17.81
N SER A 433 13.68 0.91 18.18
CA SER A 433 12.81 1.65 17.27
C SER A 433 13.59 2.51 16.28
N ILE A 434 13.02 2.67 15.09
CA ILE A 434 13.59 3.48 14.02
C ILE A 434 12.61 4.55 13.57
N VAL A 435 13.12 5.75 13.28
CA VAL A 435 12.34 6.84 12.70
C VAL A 435 12.63 6.90 11.21
N LEU A 436 11.61 6.66 10.40
CA LEU A 436 11.67 6.74 8.93
C LEU A 436 11.04 8.05 8.47
N GLY A 437 11.84 8.89 7.81
CA GLY A 437 11.38 10.12 7.16
C GLY A 437 11.34 9.95 5.64
N PHE A 438 10.21 10.23 5.02
CA PHE A 438 10.05 10.22 3.58
C PHE A 438 9.88 11.63 3.03
N ASN A 439 10.78 12.03 2.13
CA ASN A 439 10.93 13.38 1.59
C ASN A 439 10.99 14.50 2.66
N ILE A 440 11.39 14.13 3.88
CA ILE A 440 11.54 15.03 5.02
C ILE A 440 12.97 14.96 5.53
N ARG A 441 13.48 16.11 5.96
CA ARG A 441 14.78 16.21 6.65
C ARG A 441 14.59 16.66 8.09
N PRO A 442 15.23 15.98 9.07
CA PRO A 442 15.20 16.42 10.46
C PRO A 442 16.01 17.72 10.64
N THR A 443 15.55 18.55 11.55
CA THR A 443 16.26 19.78 11.96
C THR A 443 17.50 19.45 12.79
N GLY A 444 18.40 20.43 12.98
CA GLY A 444 19.62 20.24 13.77
C GLY A 444 19.35 19.77 15.21
N GLU A 445 18.39 20.41 15.87
CA GLU A 445 17.97 20.05 17.24
C GLU A 445 17.43 18.61 17.34
N VAL A 446 16.66 18.17 16.34
CA VAL A 446 16.11 16.80 16.31
C VAL A 446 17.22 15.77 16.12
N LYS A 447 18.21 16.06 15.27
CA LYS A 447 19.38 15.18 15.10
C LYS A 447 20.23 15.07 16.36
N GLU A 448 20.41 16.16 17.08
CA GLU A 448 21.16 16.16 18.34
C GLU A 448 20.45 15.32 19.40
N ARG A 449 19.14 15.57 19.59
CA ARG A 449 18.33 14.81 20.54
C ARG A 449 18.24 13.32 20.20
N ALA A 450 18.20 12.96 18.92
CA ALA A 450 18.22 11.57 18.49
C ALA A 450 19.54 10.87 18.81
N LYS A 451 20.68 11.56 18.64
CA LYS A 451 21.99 11.04 19.07
C LYS A 451 22.06 10.84 20.58
N ASP A 452 21.57 11.80 21.35
CA ASP A 452 21.54 11.72 22.82
C ASP A 452 20.70 10.55 23.33
N LYS A 453 19.62 10.22 22.62
CA LYS A 453 18.69 9.13 22.95
C LYS A 453 19.01 7.80 22.29
N GLY A 454 20.03 7.74 21.42
CA GLY A 454 20.38 6.54 20.67
C GLY A 454 19.32 6.09 19.66
N VAL A 455 18.48 7.02 19.17
CA VAL A 455 17.42 6.73 18.19
C VAL A 455 17.98 6.94 16.78
N GLU A 456 17.83 5.94 15.90
CA GLU A 456 18.24 6.06 14.51
C GLU A 456 17.16 6.78 13.68
N ILE A 457 17.59 7.80 12.93
CA ILE A 457 16.74 8.49 11.95
C ILE A 457 17.27 8.18 10.56
N LYS A 458 16.45 7.53 9.73
CA LYS A 458 16.75 7.33 8.30
C LYS A 458 15.79 8.14 7.44
N THR A 459 16.33 8.81 6.44
CA THR A 459 15.55 9.66 5.53
C THR A 459 15.71 9.21 4.09
N TYR A 460 14.60 9.14 3.36
CA TYR A 460 14.55 8.65 2.00
C TYR A 460 13.78 9.62 1.11
N ASN A 461 14.15 9.67 -0.17
CA ASN A 461 13.41 10.42 -1.19
C ASN A 461 12.81 9.49 -2.26
N VAL A 462 13.08 8.19 -2.18
CA VAL A 462 12.62 7.17 -3.13
C VAL A 462 12.06 6.01 -2.33
N ILE A 463 10.83 5.62 -2.62
CA ILE A 463 10.10 4.60 -1.84
C ILE A 463 10.80 3.23 -1.86
N TYR A 464 11.40 2.83 -2.99
CA TYR A 464 12.15 1.58 -3.10
C TYR A 464 13.29 1.47 -2.10
N ASN A 465 14.13 2.51 -2.02
CA ASN A 465 15.28 2.52 -1.10
C ASN A 465 14.83 2.39 0.36
N LEU A 466 13.67 2.97 0.71
CA LEU A 466 13.09 2.82 2.04
C LEU A 466 12.66 1.36 2.29
N LEU A 467 11.90 0.79 1.36
CA LEU A 467 11.40 -0.58 1.50
C LEU A 467 12.54 -1.61 1.51
N ASP A 468 13.56 -1.44 0.67
CA ASP A 468 14.70 -2.34 0.58
C ASP A 468 15.56 -2.27 1.85
N ASP A 469 15.80 -1.07 2.39
CA ASP A 469 16.50 -0.92 3.67
C ASP A 469 15.71 -1.55 4.83
N VAL A 470 14.38 -1.40 4.85
CA VAL A 470 13.53 -2.04 5.87
C VAL A 470 13.57 -3.56 5.72
N LYS A 471 13.51 -4.09 4.50
CA LYS A 471 13.67 -5.54 4.24
C LYS A 471 15.03 -6.05 4.70
N ALA A 472 16.11 -5.30 4.46
CA ALA A 472 17.45 -5.66 4.91
C ALA A 472 17.55 -5.68 6.44
N LEU A 473 16.95 -4.70 7.13
CA LEU A 473 16.87 -4.68 8.59
C LEU A 473 16.09 -5.87 9.14
N LEU A 474 14.95 -6.17 8.53
CA LEU A 474 14.12 -7.32 8.90
C LEU A 474 14.87 -8.65 8.66
N GLY A 475 15.59 -8.81 7.54
CA GLY A 475 16.43 -9.97 7.27
C GLY A 475 17.52 -10.19 8.32
N GLY A 476 18.12 -9.10 8.83
CA GLY A 476 19.07 -9.16 9.96
C GLY A 476 18.44 -9.61 11.29
N MET A 477 17.11 -9.53 11.43
CA MET A 477 16.38 -10.01 12.61
C MET A 477 15.89 -11.45 12.46
N MET A 478 15.88 -12.00 11.24
CA MET A 478 15.45 -13.38 10.96
C MET A 478 16.51 -14.38 11.42
N SER A 479 16.05 -15.58 11.75
CA SER A 479 16.95 -16.69 12.07
C SER A 479 17.62 -17.20 10.79
N PRO A 480 18.92 -17.56 10.81
CA PRO A 480 19.61 -18.07 9.63
C PRO A 480 18.96 -19.37 9.13
N ILE A 481 18.91 -19.53 7.81
CA ILE A 481 18.47 -20.77 7.18
C ILE A 481 19.63 -21.76 7.30
N ILE A 482 19.40 -22.84 8.05
CA ILE A 482 20.35 -23.94 8.15
C ILE A 482 20.07 -24.88 6.98
N SER A 483 20.96 -24.90 5.99
CA SER A 483 20.92 -25.87 4.90
C SER A 483 21.99 -26.94 5.12
N GLU A 484 21.71 -28.15 4.64
CA GLU A 484 22.67 -29.26 4.72
C GLU A 484 23.38 -29.41 3.38
N GLU A 485 24.70 -29.20 3.38
CA GLU A 485 25.55 -29.46 2.23
C GLU A 485 26.19 -30.85 2.39
N GLN A 486 25.93 -31.73 1.43
CA GLN A 486 26.56 -33.05 1.40
C GLN A 486 28.04 -32.93 1.01
N LEU A 487 28.93 -33.36 1.90
CA LEU A 487 30.38 -33.32 1.70
C LEU A 487 30.90 -34.56 0.96
N GLY A 488 30.30 -35.72 1.20
CA GLY A 488 30.72 -36.97 0.58
C GLY A 488 29.97 -38.20 1.07
N GLN A 489 30.20 -39.31 0.38
CA GLN A 489 29.58 -40.59 0.67
C GLN A 489 30.65 -41.70 0.64
N ALA A 490 30.54 -42.65 1.57
CA ALA A 490 31.42 -43.81 1.65
C ALA A 490 30.63 -45.09 1.88
N GLU A 491 30.98 -46.16 1.17
CA GLU A 491 30.35 -47.47 1.30
C GLU A 491 31.14 -48.33 2.30
N ILE A 492 30.45 -48.92 3.29
CA ILE A 492 31.06 -49.80 4.28
C ILE A 492 31.30 -51.17 3.64
N ARG A 493 32.58 -51.55 3.52
CA ARG A 493 32.99 -52.85 2.97
C ARG A 493 33.33 -53.87 4.04
N GLN A 494 33.75 -53.40 5.21
CA GLN A 494 34.14 -54.25 6.32
C GLN A 494 33.85 -53.53 7.63
N VAL A 495 33.45 -54.26 8.66
CA VAL A 495 33.31 -53.73 10.02
C VAL A 495 34.33 -54.41 10.91
N ILE A 496 35.15 -53.61 11.59
CA ILE A 496 36.26 -54.08 12.42
C ILE A 496 35.95 -53.68 13.86
N ASN A 497 35.93 -54.64 14.77
CA ASN A 497 35.70 -54.34 16.18
C ASN A 497 37.03 -54.14 16.91
N VAL A 498 37.26 -52.94 17.46
CA VAL A 498 38.52 -52.58 18.12
C VAL A 498 38.32 -52.46 19.63
N PRO A 499 39.08 -53.22 20.45
CA PRO A 499 38.96 -53.17 21.91
C PRO A 499 39.14 -51.74 22.45
N LYS A 500 38.20 -51.29 23.30
CA LYS A 500 38.12 -49.94 23.91
C LYS A 500 37.72 -48.77 23.00
N ILE A 501 37.65 -48.95 21.68
CA ILE A 501 37.29 -47.89 20.72
C ILE A 501 35.89 -48.13 20.13
N GLY A 502 35.45 -49.39 20.04
CA GLY A 502 34.16 -49.76 19.46
C GLY A 502 34.30 -50.29 18.03
N GLN A 503 33.20 -50.32 17.29
CA GLN A 503 33.22 -50.71 15.88
C GLN A 503 33.82 -49.59 15.00
N ILE A 504 34.65 -49.97 14.03
CA ILE A 504 35.21 -49.09 13.01
C ILE A 504 34.78 -49.63 11.65
N ALA A 505 34.14 -48.79 10.84
CA ALA A 505 33.80 -49.12 9.47
C ALA A 505 35.02 -48.93 8.57
N GLY A 506 35.50 -50.02 7.98
CA GLY A 506 36.37 -49.99 6.81
C GLY A 506 35.54 -49.67 5.58
N CYS A 507 35.65 -48.45 5.08
CA CYS A 507 34.83 -47.92 4.00
C CYS A 507 35.68 -47.37 2.85
N MET A 508 35.08 -47.35 1.67
CA MET A 508 35.66 -46.71 0.48
C MET A 508 34.82 -45.49 0.13
N VAL A 509 35.45 -44.33 -0.02
CA VAL A 509 34.75 -43.09 -0.39
C VAL A 509 34.31 -43.20 -1.85
N THR A 510 33.01 -43.25 -2.08
CA THR A 510 32.39 -43.35 -3.40
C THR A 510 32.30 -41.98 -4.06
N GLU A 511 31.96 -40.95 -3.27
CA GLU A 511 31.76 -39.57 -3.74
C GLU A 511 32.22 -38.54 -2.71
N GLY A 512 32.68 -37.38 -3.19
CA GLY A 512 33.11 -36.27 -2.32
C GLY A 512 34.29 -36.60 -1.40
N VAL A 513 34.22 -36.04 -0.18
CA VAL A 513 35.23 -36.17 0.88
C VAL A 513 34.57 -36.50 2.22
N ILE A 514 35.24 -37.30 3.04
CA ILE A 514 34.84 -37.55 4.43
C ILE A 514 35.81 -36.82 5.34
N ASN A 515 35.29 -35.90 6.16
CA ASN A 515 36.08 -35.09 7.09
C ASN A 515 35.95 -35.61 8.53
N ARG A 516 37.04 -35.55 9.28
CA ARG A 516 37.03 -35.88 10.72
C ARG A 516 36.22 -34.84 11.49
N GLY A 517 35.31 -35.28 12.34
CA GLY A 517 34.44 -34.42 13.14
C GLY A 517 33.24 -33.83 12.38
N ALA A 518 33.02 -34.22 11.12
CA ALA A 518 31.80 -33.88 10.39
C ALA A 518 30.60 -34.68 10.90
N LYS A 519 29.40 -34.12 10.70
CA LYS A 519 28.13 -34.84 10.91
C LYS A 519 27.96 -35.88 9.81
N ILE A 520 27.43 -37.03 10.19
CA ILE A 520 27.22 -38.17 9.29
C ILE A 520 25.87 -38.85 9.53
N ARG A 521 25.35 -39.43 8.45
CA ARG A 521 24.19 -40.32 8.41
C ARG A 521 24.62 -41.70 7.96
N LEU A 522 24.21 -42.72 8.70
CA LEU A 522 24.32 -44.11 8.28
C LEU A 522 23.02 -44.50 7.56
N ILE A 523 23.15 -44.94 6.31
CA ILE A 523 22.03 -45.25 5.42
C ILE A 523 22.08 -46.74 5.07
N ARG A 524 20.96 -47.43 5.29
CA ARG A 524 20.76 -48.85 4.95
C ARG A 524 19.53 -48.98 4.06
N ASP A 525 19.68 -49.57 2.89
CA ASP A 525 18.60 -49.75 1.91
C ASP A 525 17.82 -48.45 1.59
N GLY A 526 18.52 -47.30 1.62
CA GLY A 526 17.94 -45.98 1.36
C GLY A 526 17.27 -45.30 2.56
N VAL A 527 17.33 -45.89 3.76
CA VAL A 527 16.76 -45.32 5.00
C VAL A 527 17.86 -44.92 5.97
N VAL A 528 17.75 -43.74 6.58
CA VAL A 528 18.68 -43.28 7.63
C VAL A 528 18.46 -44.11 8.90
N VAL A 529 19.47 -44.87 9.31
CA VAL A 529 19.47 -45.76 10.48
C VAL A 529 20.05 -45.06 11.70
N TYR A 530 21.01 -44.16 11.51
CA TYR A 530 21.70 -43.48 12.60
C TYR A 530 22.26 -42.13 12.14
N GLU A 531 22.25 -41.15 13.04
CA GLU A 531 22.90 -39.85 12.86
C GLU A 531 23.91 -39.62 13.99
N GLY A 532 25.10 -39.15 13.65
CA GLY A 532 26.15 -38.88 14.63
C GLY A 532 27.33 -38.12 14.05
N ASN A 533 28.42 -38.07 14.80
CA ASN A 533 29.66 -37.43 14.36
C ASN A 533 30.75 -38.47 14.09
N VAL A 534 31.68 -38.15 13.19
CA VAL A 534 32.88 -38.95 12.97
C VAL A 534 33.82 -38.81 14.18
N SER A 535 33.90 -39.85 15.01
CA SER A 535 34.75 -39.89 16.20
C SER A 535 36.22 -40.07 15.84
N SER A 536 36.52 -40.85 14.81
CA SER A 536 37.87 -41.07 14.32
C SER A 536 37.88 -41.33 12.81
N LEU A 537 38.91 -40.83 12.15
CA LEU A 537 39.14 -41.05 10.73
C LEU A 537 40.61 -41.43 10.54
N LYS A 538 40.85 -42.65 10.07
CA LYS A 538 42.19 -43.18 9.87
C LYS A 538 42.34 -43.75 8.48
N ARG A 539 43.52 -43.60 7.91
CA ARG A 539 43.93 -44.31 6.70
C ARG A 539 45.11 -45.21 7.06
N PHE A 540 44.92 -46.52 6.93
CA PHE A 540 45.85 -47.53 7.46
C PHE A 540 46.10 -47.34 8.97
N LYS A 541 47.27 -46.80 9.36
CA LYS A 541 47.64 -46.56 10.76
C LYS A 541 47.64 -45.08 11.15
N ASP A 542 47.49 -44.18 10.19
CA ASP A 542 47.65 -42.75 10.39
C ASP A 542 46.29 -42.07 10.55
N ASP A 543 46.19 -41.16 11.52
CA ASP A 543 45.06 -40.26 11.69
C ASP A 543 45.08 -39.20 10.59
N VAL A 544 43.98 -39.10 9.84
CA VAL A 544 43.86 -38.17 8.70
C VAL A 544 42.72 -37.18 8.94
N LYS A 545 42.85 -35.97 8.39
CA LYS A 545 41.84 -34.92 8.52
C LYS A 545 40.67 -35.11 7.55
N GLU A 546 40.98 -35.60 6.35
CA GLU A 546 40.01 -35.83 5.29
C GLU A 546 40.45 -37.00 4.40
N VAL A 547 39.48 -37.66 3.77
CA VAL A 547 39.72 -38.73 2.81
C VAL A 547 38.86 -38.46 1.57
N ALA A 548 39.52 -38.40 0.41
CA ALA A 548 38.87 -38.11 -0.86
C ALA A 548 38.37 -39.37 -1.58
N LYS A 549 37.47 -39.15 -2.55
CA LYS A 549 36.92 -40.15 -3.46
C LYS A 549 37.98 -41.14 -3.97
N GLY A 550 37.65 -42.43 -3.94
CA GLY A 550 38.47 -43.52 -4.45
C GLY A 550 39.48 -44.08 -3.46
N TYR A 551 39.64 -43.48 -2.27
CA TYR A 551 40.51 -44.00 -1.21
C TYR A 551 39.73 -44.76 -0.13
N GLU A 552 40.39 -45.79 0.42
CA GLU A 552 39.91 -46.54 1.57
C GLU A 552 40.27 -45.84 2.88
N CYS A 553 39.36 -45.89 3.85
CA CYS A 553 39.55 -45.34 5.18
C CYS A 553 38.80 -46.16 6.24
N GLY A 554 39.24 -46.00 7.49
CA GLY A 554 38.53 -46.44 8.67
C GLY A 554 37.80 -45.26 9.29
N VAL A 555 36.48 -45.32 9.35
CA VAL A 555 35.60 -44.33 9.98
C VAL A 555 35.04 -44.92 11.27
N GLY A 556 35.31 -44.27 12.39
CA GLY A 556 34.61 -44.51 13.65
C GLY A 556 33.46 -43.52 13.79
N ILE A 557 32.27 -44.02 14.13
CA ILE A 557 31.07 -43.23 14.38
C ILE A 557 30.85 -43.15 15.90
N GLU A 558 30.63 -41.95 16.43
CA GLU A 558 30.34 -41.79 17.86
C GLU A 558 29.00 -42.44 18.21
N GLY A 559 28.99 -43.35 19.21
CA GLY A 559 27.76 -43.93 19.75
C GLY A 559 27.05 -44.96 18.85
N CYS A 560 27.66 -45.43 17.76
CA CYS A 560 27.06 -46.40 16.84
C CYS A 560 27.78 -47.76 16.87
N ASP A 561 27.05 -48.82 17.24
CA ASP A 561 27.55 -50.20 17.29
C ASP A 561 26.79 -51.18 16.35
N ASP A 562 25.88 -50.71 15.48
CA ASP A 562 25.16 -51.52 14.47
C ASP A 562 25.53 -51.12 13.04
N MET A 563 26.83 -51.13 12.72
CA MET A 563 27.29 -50.95 11.34
C MET A 563 27.31 -52.30 10.61
N ARG A 564 26.87 -52.33 9.35
CA ARG A 564 26.88 -53.54 8.52
C ARG A 564 27.58 -53.30 7.19
N MET A 565 28.11 -54.38 6.63
CA MET A 565 28.67 -54.35 5.27
C MET A 565 27.55 -54.06 4.28
N GLY A 566 27.79 -53.14 3.35
CA GLY A 566 26.81 -52.66 2.37
C GLY A 566 26.03 -51.40 2.80
N ASP A 567 26.18 -50.95 4.05
CA ASP A 567 25.64 -49.65 4.48
C ASP A 567 26.44 -48.48 3.86
N TYR A 568 25.79 -47.33 3.68
CA TYR A 568 26.42 -46.10 3.20
C TYR A 568 26.55 -45.10 4.35
N ILE A 569 27.71 -44.46 4.45
CA ILE A 569 27.95 -43.31 5.33
C ILE A 569 27.91 -42.06 4.46
N GLU A 570 26.97 -41.17 4.75
CA GLU A 570 26.89 -39.85 4.13
C GLU A 570 27.39 -38.81 5.11
N SER A 571 28.35 -37.97 4.71
CA SER A 571 28.82 -36.83 5.49
C SER A 571 28.19 -35.55 4.97
N TYR A 572 27.72 -34.72 5.89
CA TYR A 572 27.13 -33.44 5.58
C TYR A 572 27.61 -32.37 6.57
N LYS A 573 27.49 -31.12 6.16
CA LYS A 573 27.77 -29.95 6.97
C LYS A 573 26.55 -29.04 6.96
N GLU A 574 26.21 -28.51 8.12
CA GLU A 574 25.25 -27.42 8.24
C GLU A 574 25.93 -26.12 7.80
N VAL A 575 25.35 -25.48 6.77
CA VAL A 575 25.74 -24.16 6.30
C VAL A 575 24.65 -23.19 6.75
N GLU A 576 25.06 -22.16 7.48
CA GLU A 576 24.18 -21.06 7.86
C GLU A 576 24.14 -20.04 6.73
N GLU A 577 22.99 -19.92 6.07
CA GLU A 577 22.71 -18.86 5.09
C GLU A 577 21.83 -17.78 5.72
N GLN A 578 22.11 -16.51 5.42
CA GLN A 578 21.25 -15.42 5.87
C GLN A 578 19.90 -15.50 5.14
N ALA A 579 18.81 -15.52 5.92
CA ALA A 579 17.47 -15.43 5.36
C ALA A 579 17.25 -14.06 4.71
N SER A 580 16.76 -14.07 3.47
CA SER A 580 16.30 -12.86 2.76
C SER A 580 14.79 -12.88 2.62
N LEU A 581 14.20 -11.69 2.70
CA LEU A 581 12.76 -11.44 2.70
C LEU A 581 12.16 -11.28 1.31
#